data_AF-A0A661MP36-F1
#
_entry.id   AF-A0A661MP36-F1
#
_cell.length_a   1.000
_cell.length_b   1.000
_cell.length_c   1.000
_cell.angle_alpha   90.00
_cell.angle_beta   90.00
_cell.angle_gamma   90.00
#
_symmetry.space_group_name_H-M   'P 1'
#
loop_
_entity.id
_entity.type
_entity.pdbx_description
1 polymer ?
#
loop_
_entity_poly.entity_id
_entity_poly.type
_entity_poly.pdbx_seq_one_letter_code
_entity_poly.pdbx_strand_id
1 'polypeptide(L)'
;MCGRYTLACPDEESLIRDLPFDAFSETRIQFRPRYNIAPGQQSPVVYLERGKPILTDALWVMSRFGGGLAINARSETAERTALFRDASRDGR
;
A
#
# COMPACT_ATOMS: atom_id res chain seq x y z
N MET A 1 7.31 -10.45 9.12
CA MET A 1 6.91 -10.72 7.72
C MET A 1 5.49 -11.27 7.76
N CYS A 2 4.53 -10.63 7.10
CA CYS A 2 3.14 -11.08 7.03
C CYS A 2 2.79 -11.49 5.59
N GLY A 3 1.82 -12.39 5.43
CA GLY A 3 1.36 -12.86 4.11
C GLY A 3 -0.15 -12.77 3.92
N ARG A 4 -0.89 -12.35 4.95
CA ARG A 4 -2.34 -12.10 4.93
C ARG A 4 -2.67 -11.01 5.93
N TYR A 5 -3.72 -10.24 5.69
CA TYR A 5 -4.26 -9.29 6.67
C TYR A 5 -5.76 -9.04 6.46
N THR A 6 -6.35 -8.33 7.43
CA THR A 6 -7.75 -7.91 7.44
C THR A 6 -7.83 -6.40 7.30
N LEU A 7 -8.74 -5.94 6.45
CA LEU A 7 -9.18 -4.54 6.37
C LEU A 7 -10.71 -4.57 6.41
N ALA A 8 -11.26 -4.56 7.62
CA ALA A 8 -12.68 -4.82 7.89
C ALA A 8 -13.44 -3.61 8.43
N CYS A 9 -12.94 -2.38 8.20
CA CYS A 9 -13.78 -1.21 8.37
C CYS A 9 -15.00 -1.32 7.44
N PRO A 10 -16.19 -0.87 7.87
CA PRO A 10 -17.45 -1.20 7.23
C PRO A 10 -17.60 -0.59 5.82
N ASP A 11 -17.04 0.59 5.60
CA ASP A 11 -17.17 1.37 4.38
C ASP A 11 -15.95 2.29 4.16
N GLU A 12 -15.94 2.95 3.00
CA GLU A 12 -14.89 3.88 2.59
C GLU A 12 -14.80 5.09 3.52
N GLU A 13 -15.93 5.65 3.95
CA GLU A 13 -15.96 6.81 4.84
C GLU A 13 -15.31 6.49 6.20
N SER A 14 -15.57 5.29 6.72
CA SER A 14 -14.95 4.81 7.96
C SER A 14 -13.46 4.57 7.80
N LEU A 15 -13.03 4.01 6.66
CA LEU A 15 -11.61 3.89 6.34
C LEU A 15 -10.93 5.27 6.35
N ILE A 16 -11.51 6.24 5.64
CA ILE A 16 -10.95 7.60 5.48
C ILE A 16 -10.87 8.32 6.83
N ARG A 17 -11.93 8.25 7.64
CA ARG A 17 -12.00 8.89 8.96
C ARG A 17 -10.93 8.39 9.93
N ASP A 18 -10.54 7.13 9.83
CA ASP A 18 -9.53 6.52 10.72
C ASP A 18 -8.09 6.83 10.28
N LEU A 19 -7.88 7.47 9.11
CA LEU A 19 -6.56 7.86 8.61
C LEU A 19 -6.14 9.24 9.17
N PRO A 20 -4.83 9.48 9.35
CA PRO A 20 -4.31 10.68 10.02
C PRO A 20 -4.23 11.92 9.11
N PHE A 21 -5.14 12.03 8.13
CA PHE A 21 -5.14 13.12 7.14
C PHE A 21 -6.46 13.86 7.18
N ASP A 22 -6.40 15.20 7.22
CA ASP A 22 -7.61 16.03 7.20
C ASP A 22 -8.37 15.92 5.87
N ALA A 23 -7.65 15.74 4.76
CA ALA A 23 -8.22 15.55 3.43
C ALA A 23 -7.23 14.85 2.48
N PHE A 24 -7.78 14.12 1.51
CA PHE A 24 -7.04 13.56 0.39
C PHE A 24 -7.13 14.48 -0.83
N SER A 25 -6.01 14.67 -1.55
CA SER A 25 -6.06 15.40 -2.82
C SER A 25 -6.78 14.60 -3.91
N GLU A 26 -6.80 13.28 -3.75
CA GLU A 26 -7.43 12.35 -4.66
C GLU A 26 -7.77 11.04 -3.95
N THR A 27 -8.97 10.52 -4.22
CA THR A 27 -9.44 9.20 -3.76
C THR A 27 -9.87 8.38 -4.97
N ARG A 28 -9.21 7.25 -5.20
CA ARG A 28 -9.47 6.33 -6.32
C ARG A 28 -9.40 4.88 -5.84
N ILE A 29 -10.39 4.47 -5.05
CA ILE A 29 -10.49 3.10 -4.52
C ILE A 29 -11.84 2.47 -4.85
N GLN A 30 -11.88 1.14 -4.84
CA GLN A 30 -13.11 0.35 -4.82
C GLN A 30 -13.18 -0.41 -3.50
N PHE A 31 -13.66 0.28 -2.46
CA PHE A 31 -13.59 -0.26 -1.11
C PHE A 31 -14.71 -1.27 -0.82
N ARG A 32 -14.32 -2.37 -0.17
CA ARG A 32 -15.23 -3.26 0.57
C ARG A 32 -14.47 -3.91 1.73
N PRO A 33 -15.15 -4.25 2.84
CA PRO A 33 -14.55 -5.00 3.94
C PRO A 33 -13.98 -6.34 3.46
N ARG A 34 -12.76 -6.67 3.88
CA ARG A 34 -12.08 -7.93 3.55
C ARG A 34 -11.35 -8.50 4.74
N TYR A 35 -11.72 -9.72 5.12
CA TYR A 35 -11.18 -10.43 6.29
C TYR A 35 -9.95 -11.29 5.97
N ASN A 36 -9.51 -11.29 4.71
CA ASN A 36 -8.52 -12.27 4.26
C ASN A 36 -7.76 -11.81 3.00
N ILE A 37 -7.21 -10.60 3.01
CA ILE A 37 -6.45 -10.05 1.87
C ILE A 37 -5.14 -10.84 1.70
N ALA A 38 -4.82 -11.19 0.46
CA ALA A 38 -3.65 -11.97 0.07
C ALA A 38 -2.80 -11.23 -0.99
N PRO A 39 -1.51 -11.61 -1.15
CA PRO A 39 -0.65 -11.08 -2.21
C PRO A 39 -1.26 -11.18 -3.61
N GLY A 40 -0.94 -10.19 -4.45
CA GLY A 40 -1.48 -10.11 -5.81
C GLY A 40 -2.94 -9.64 -5.88
N GLN A 41 -3.54 -9.21 -4.77
CA GLN A 41 -4.82 -8.50 -4.76
C GLN A 41 -4.60 -7.00 -4.68
N GLN A 42 -5.52 -6.22 -5.24
CA GLN A 42 -5.56 -4.77 -5.05
C GLN A 42 -5.96 -4.44 -3.61
N SER A 43 -5.31 -3.48 -2.98
CA SER A 43 -5.70 -2.94 -1.68
C SER A 43 -5.51 -1.43 -1.64
N PRO A 44 -6.34 -0.71 -0.86
CA PRO A 44 -6.12 0.69 -0.61
C PRO A 44 -4.73 0.91 -0.01
N VAL A 45 -4.00 1.88 -0.53
CA VAL A 45 -2.75 2.42 -0.02
C VAL A 45 -2.83 3.93 -0.01
N VAL A 46 -2.07 4.54 0.89
CA VAL A 46 -1.83 5.99 0.87
C VAL A 46 -0.38 6.22 0.49
N TYR A 47 -0.14 7.18 -0.40
CA TYR A 47 1.20 7.70 -0.68
C TYR A 47 1.16 9.23 -0.79
N LEU A 48 2.31 9.87 -0.69
CA LEU A 48 2.41 11.32 -0.85
C LEU A 48 2.84 11.69 -2.28
N GLU A 49 2.04 12.52 -2.94
CA GLU A 49 2.45 13.18 -4.18
C GLU A 49 2.59 14.68 -3.93
N ARG A 50 3.80 15.22 -4.11
CA ARG A 50 4.11 16.64 -3.85
C ARG A 50 3.64 17.11 -2.46
N GLY A 51 3.79 16.24 -1.46
CA GLY A 51 3.40 16.50 -0.07
C GLY A 51 1.90 16.38 0.22
N LYS A 52 1.08 15.95 -0.74
CA LYS A 52 -0.36 15.75 -0.57
C LYS A 52 -0.71 14.26 -0.55
N PRO A 53 -1.57 13.80 0.38
CA PRO A 53 -1.94 12.39 0.46
C PRO A 53 -2.91 12.02 -0.67
N ILE A 54 -2.60 10.91 -1.34
CA ILE A 54 -3.46 10.27 -2.33
C ILE A 54 -3.85 8.88 -1.80
N LEU A 55 -5.15 8.58 -1.83
CA LEU A 55 -5.70 7.27 -1.48
C LEU A 55 -6.07 6.53 -2.76
N THR A 56 -5.41 5.41 -3.04
CA THR A 56 -5.65 4.64 -4.27
C THR A 56 -5.50 3.13 -4.06
N ASP A 57 -6.08 2.33 -4.96
CA ASP A 57 -5.85 0.88 -4.97
C ASP A 57 -4.52 0.54 -5.65
N ALA A 58 -3.67 -0.20 -4.95
CA ALA A 58 -2.42 -0.73 -5.47
C ALA A 58 -2.35 -2.26 -5.34
N LEU A 59 -1.62 -2.90 -6.25
CA LEU A 59 -1.38 -4.34 -6.18
C LEU A 59 -0.40 -4.66 -5.05
N TRP A 60 -0.76 -5.58 -4.15
CA TRP A 60 0.16 -6.04 -3.10
C TRP A 60 1.20 -7.02 -3.66
N VAL A 61 2.14 -6.50 -4.45
CA VAL A 61 3.34 -7.21 -4.92
C VAL A 61 4.32 -6.25 -5.58
N MET A 62 5.61 -6.59 -5.56
CA MET A 62 6.62 -6.02 -6.43
C MET A 62 7.31 -7.12 -7.24
N SER A 63 7.44 -6.89 -8.55
CA SER A 63 8.09 -7.82 -9.47
C SER A 63 9.61 -7.66 -9.44
N ARG A 64 10.33 -8.77 -9.33
CA ARG A 64 11.80 -8.77 -9.37
C ARG A 64 12.30 -8.82 -10.82
N PHE A 65 13.39 -8.11 -11.09
CA PHE A 65 14.12 -8.28 -12.35
C PHE A 65 14.64 -9.73 -12.45
N GLY A 66 14.36 -10.41 -13.57
CA GLY A 66 14.69 -11.83 -13.75
C GLY A 66 13.65 -12.82 -13.19
N GLY A 67 12.51 -12.34 -12.68
CA GLY A 67 11.38 -13.18 -12.26
C GLY A 67 11.23 -13.32 -10.75
N GLY A 68 10.02 -13.72 -10.35
CA GLY A 68 9.62 -13.82 -8.95
C GLY A 68 8.97 -12.56 -8.38
N LEU A 69 8.29 -12.73 -7.25
CA LEU A 69 7.46 -11.72 -6.61
C LEU A 69 7.96 -11.46 -5.19
N ALA A 70 7.93 -10.19 -4.78
CA ALA A 70 8.20 -9.78 -3.41
C ALA A 70 6.95 -9.13 -2.81
N ILE A 71 6.62 -9.51 -1.58
CA ILE A 71 5.43 -9.02 -0.86
C ILE A 71 5.78 -8.30 0.45
N ASN A 72 7.05 -8.39 0.86
CA ASN A 72 7.62 -7.73 2.03
C ASN A 72 9.02 -7.22 1.68
N ALA A 73 9.40 -6.08 2.27
CA ALA A 73 10.77 -5.58 2.31
C ALA A 73 11.25 -5.56 3.77
N ARG A 74 12.50 -5.97 4.01
CA ARG A 74 13.12 -5.88 5.34
C ARG A 74 13.56 -4.45 5.60
N SER A 75 13.17 -3.85 6.73
CA SER A 75 13.52 -2.46 7.04
C SER A 75 15.03 -2.25 7.12
N GLU A 76 15.77 -3.28 7.54
CA GLU A 76 17.22 -3.24 7.68
C GLU A 76 17.96 -3.11 6.34
N THR A 77 17.30 -3.44 5.22
CA THR A 77 17.93 -3.48 3.88
C THR A 77 17.14 -2.80 2.78
N ALA A 78 15.91 -2.33 3.03
CA ALA A 78 15.03 -1.76 2.00
C ALA A 78 15.69 -0.63 1.21
N GLU A 79 16.37 0.29 1.89
CA GLU A 79 17.02 1.45 1.26
C GLU A 79 18.23 1.11 0.38
N ARG A 80 18.85 -0.06 0.57
CA ARG A 80 20.03 -0.48 -0.22
C ARG A 80 19.73 -1.59 -1.22
N THR A 81 18.61 -2.31 -1.05
CA THR A 81 18.20 -3.38 -1.95
C THR A 81 17.70 -2.78 -3.25
N ALA A 82 18.31 -3.16 -4.39
CA ALA A 82 18.01 -2.53 -5.69
C ALA A 82 16.52 -2.50 -6.05
N LEU A 83 15.76 -3.55 -5.70
CA LEU A 83 14.32 -3.63 -5.93
C LEU A 83 13.50 -2.58 -5.15
N PHE A 84 13.93 -2.21 -3.95
CA PHE A 84 13.15 -1.40 -3.01
C PHE A 84 13.71 0.01 -2.81
N ARG A 85 14.97 0.25 -3.18
CA ARG A 85 15.69 1.49 -2.87
C ARG A 85 14.92 2.74 -3.27
N ASP A 86 14.44 2.81 -4.50
CA ASP A 86 13.82 4.03 -5.03
C ASP A 86 12.42 4.21 -4.40
N ALA A 87 11.63 3.13 -4.32
CA ALA A 87 10.35 3.14 -3.60
C ALA A 87 10.50 3.47 -2.10
N SER A 88 11.61 3.07 -1.47
CA SER A 88 11.93 3.41 -0.09
C SER A 88 12.36 4.87 0.08
N ARG A 89 12.73 5.58 -0.98
CA ARG A 89 13.08 7.01 -0.91
C ARG A 89 11.87 7.87 -1.24
N ASP A 90 11.20 7.53 -2.34
CA ASP A 90 10.27 8.42 -3.03
C ASP A 90 8.84 7.85 -3.12
N GLY A 91 8.63 6.58 -2.80
CA GLY A 91 7.35 5.88 -2.97
C GLY A 91 6.51 5.74 -1.70
N ARG A 92 6.72 6.63 -0.71
CA ARG A 92 5.98 6.63 0.57
C ARG A 92 4.97 7.75 0.64
#